data_AF-A0A1T5EU69-F1
#
_entry.id   AF-A0A1T5EU69-F1
#
_cell.length_a   1.000
_cell.length_b   1.000
_cell.length_c   1.000
_cell.angle_alpha   90.00
_cell.angle_beta   90.00
_cell.angle_gamma   90.00
#
_symmetry.space_group_name_H-M   'P 1'
#
loop_
_entity.id
_entity.type
_entity.pdbx_description
1 polymer ?
#
loop_
_entity_poly.entity_id
_entity_poly.type
_entity_poly.pdbx_seq_one_letter_code
_entity_poly.pdbx_strand_id
1 'polypeptide(L)'
;MSRWLNLRNRGVLGNAFLFQGAYFIITGIWPLLNMESFLVATGPKQDTWLVEMVGLLAASIGLTFIVASLRKQRLPMLLGYSAALSFLVMDILYVARGDISRVYLLDAAIQAIFIAAITFFGARKPEQNK
;
A
#
# COMPACT_ATOMS: atom_id res chain seq x y z
N MET A 1 -19.59 -21.76 -25.06
CA MET A 1 -18.31 -21.30 -25.64
C MET A 1 -17.64 -20.13 -24.90
N SER A 2 -18.30 -19.44 -23.96
CA SER A 2 -17.78 -18.28 -23.21
C SER A 2 -16.90 -18.60 -21.99
N ARG A 3 -16.98 -19.82 -21.45
CA ARG A 3 -16.30 -20.23 -20.21
C ARG A 3 -14.78 -20.42 -20.37
N TRP A 4 -14.31 -20.76 -21.57
CA TRP A 4 -12.89 -21.00 -21.89
C TRP A 4 -12.08 -19.72 -22.13
N LEU A 5 -12.67 -18.68 -22.73
CA LEU A 5 -12.07 -17.34 -22.81
C LEU A 5 -11.84 -16.73 -21.41
N ASN A 6 -12.73 -17.04 -20.48
CA ASN A 6 -12.74 -16.49 -19.13
C ASN A 6 -11.56 -17.00 -18.26
N LEU A 7 -11.09 -18.23 -18.49
CA LEU A 7 -9.96 -18.79 -17.76
C LEU A 7 -8.61 -18.28 -18.29
N ARG A 8 -8.48 -18.14 -19.63
CA ARG A 8 -7.27 -17.58 -20.26
C ARG A 8 -7.06 -16.11 -19.86
N ASN A 9 -8.11 -15.30 -19.86
CA ASN A 9 -8.02 -13.90 -19.46
C ASN A 9 -7.68 -13.72 -17.97
N ARG A 10 -8.15 -14.63 -17.09
CA ARG A 10 -7.78 -14.59 -15.67
C ARG A 10 -6.29 -14.82 -15.43
N GLY A 11 -5.66 -15.74 -16.17
CA GLY A 11 -4.21 -15.97 -16.08
C GLY A 11 -3.39 -14.77 -16.57
N VAL A 12 -3.79 -14.19 -17.71
CA VAL A 12 -3.09 -13.01 -18.27
C VAL A 12 -3.22 -11.79 -17.35
N LEU A 13 -4.43 -11.52 -16.83
CA LEU A 13 -4.65 -10.42 -15.90
C LEU A 13 -3.90 -10.65 -14.57
N GLY A 14 -3.92 -11.87 -14.04
CA GLY A 14 -3.16 -12.23 -12.83
C GLY A 14 -1.67 -11.97 -13.00
N ASN A 15 -1.09 -12.38 -14.13
CA ASN A 15 0.32 -12.12 -14.44
C ASN A 15 0.60 -10.62 -14.60
N ALA A 16 -0.27 -9.87 -15.28
CA ALA A 16 -0.12 -8.42 -15.42
C ALA A 16 -0.08 -7.71 -14.05
N PHE A 17 -1.02 -8.03 -13.16
CA PHE A 17 -1.03 -7.48 -11.80
C PHE A 17 0.18 -7.94 -10.96
N LEU A 18 0.68 -9.16 -11.18
CA LEU A 18 1.87 -9.63 -10.49
C LEU A 18 3.12 -8.83 -10.90
N PHE A 19 3.31 -8.57 -12.19
CA PHE A 19 4.40 -7.72 -12.68
C PHE A 19 4.24 -6.27 -12.25
N GLN A 20 3.03 -5.70 -12.35
CA GLN A 20 2.76 -4.35 -11.90
C GLN A 20 3.01 -4.21 -10.39
N GLY A 21 2.61 -5.19 -9.60
CA GLY A 21 2.83 -5.19 -8.16
C GLY A 21 4.30 -5.28 -7.78
N ALA A 22 5.07 -6.13 -8.46
CA ALA A 22 6.52 -6.19 -8.28
C ALA A 22 7.19 -4.86 -8.64
N TYR A 23 6.80 -4.24 -9.76
CA TYR A 23 7.29 -2.93 -10.16
C TYR A 23 7.00 -1.85 -9.10
N PHE A 24 5.78 -1.80 -8.57
CA PHE A 24 5.41 -0.84 -7.53
C PHE A 24 6.14 -1.07 -6.20
N ILE A 25 6.40 -2.31 -5.80
CA ILE A 25 7.23 -2.58 -4.62
C ILE A 25 8.67 -2.10 -4.85
N ILE A 26 9.28 -2.46 -5.99
CA ILE A 26 10.68 -2.12 -6.26
C ILE A 26 10.84 -0.60 -6.33
N THR A 27 10.03 0.07 -7.15
CA THR A 27 10.12 1.53 -7.32
C THR A 27 9.64 2.30 -6.10
N GLY A 28 8.66 1.77 -5.37
CA GLY A 28 8.15 2.39 -4.16
C GLY A 28 9.11 2.30 -2.98
N ILE A 29 9.83 1.18 -2.82
CA ILE A 29 10.81 1.01 -1.73
C ILE A 29 12.14 1.72 -2.02
N TRP A 30 12.52 1.89 -3.30
CA TRP A 30 13.78 2.52 -3.69
C TRP A 30 14.08 3.86 -2.98
N PRO A 31 13.20 4.87 -2.96
CA PRO A 31 13.50 6.12 -2.28
C PRO A 31 13.66 5.98 -0.76
N LEU A 32 13.05 4.96 -0.14
CA LEU A 32 13.22 4.67 1.29
C LEU A 32 14.59 4.04 1.63
N LEU A 33 15.16 3.28 0.69
CA LEU A 33 16.48 2.67 0.86
C LEU A 33 17.60 3.63 0.50
N ASN A 34 17.43 4.40 -0.58
CA ASN A 34 18.43 5.35 -1.06
C ASN A 34 17.78 6.47 -1.87
N MET A 35 17.43 7.56 -1.18
CA MET A 35 16.87 8.76 -1.80
C MET A 35 17.81 9.38 -2.84
N GLU A 36 19.13 9.41 -2.60
CA GLU A 36 20.08 10.01 -3.54
C GLU A 36 20.08 9.29 -4.88
N SER A 37 20.15 7.95 -4.87
CA SER A 37 20.08 7.12 -6.07
C SER A 37 18.76 7.32 -6.83
N PHE A 38 17.65 7.45 -6.09
CA PHE A 38 16.34 7.73 -6.69
C PHE A 38 16.31 9.11 -7.37
N LEU A 39 16.87 10.14 -6.73
CA LEU A 39 16.95 11.50 -7.30
C LEU A 39 17.91 11.58 -8.49
N VAL A 40 19.00 10.81 -8.50
CA VAL A 40 19.88 10.69 -9.67
C VAL A 40 19.11 10.15 -10.87
N ALA A 41 18.24 9.15 -10.67
CA ALA A 41 17.47 8.54 -11.75
C ALA A 41 16.25 9.37 -12.18
N THR A 42 15.61 10.10 -11.26
CA THR A 42 14.31 10.76 -11.50
C THR A 42 14.38 12.29 -11.51
N GLY A 43 15.56 12.85 -11.28
CA GLY A 43 15.79 14.28 -11.11
C GLY A 43 15.42 14.79 -9.71
N PRO A 44 15.85 16.02 -9.37
CA PRO A 44 15.65 16.61 -8.05
C PRO A 44 14.15 16.75 -7.70
N LYS A 45 13.86 16.66 -6.40
CA LYS A 45 12.52 16.85 -5.82
C LYS A 45 12.63 17.85 -4.67
N GLN A 46 11.63 18.71 -4.53
CA GLN A 46 11.59 19.70 -3.45
C GLN A 46 11.28 19.03 -2.11
N ASP A 47 10.23 18.20 -2.10
CA ASP A 47 9.74 17.52 -0.90
C ASP A 47 10.07 16.02 -0.94
N THR A 48 11.21 15.64 -0.38
CA THR A 48 11.64 14.23 -0.34
C THR A 48 10.75 13.37 0.56
N TRP A 49 10.15 13.97 1.60
CA TRP A 49 9.18 13.27 2.45
C TRP A 49 7.96 12.76 1.66
N LEU A 50 7.50 13.54 0.68
CA LEU A 50 6.37 13.16 -0.17
C LEU A 50 6.76 12.03 -1.13
N VAL A 51 8.02 11.97 -1.56
CA VAL A 51 8.54 10.87 -2.36
C VAL A 51 8.49 9.55 -1.57
N GLU A 52 8.93 9.57 -0.32
CA GLU A 52 8.84 8.40 0.57
C GLU A 52 7.39 7.98 0.83
N MET A 53 6.47 8.96 1.00
CA MET A 53 5.04 8.71 1.20
C MET A 53 4.44 7.98 -0.01
N VAL A 54 4.64 8.52 -1.20
CA VAL A 54 4.18 7.93 -2.46
C VAL A 54 4.82 6.56 -2.66
N GLY A 55 6.09 6.41 -2.26
CA GLY A 55 6.81 5.14 -2.30
C GLY A 55 6.16 4.05 -1.43
N LEU A 56 5.83 4.35 -0.18
CA LEU A 56 5.15 3.41 0.71
C LEU A 56 3.73 3.06 0.24
N LEU A 57 2.98 4.05 -0.27
CA LEU A 57 1.66 3.80 -0.84
C LEU A 57 1.74 2.94 -2.10
N ALA A 58 2.72 3.19 -2.98
CA ALA A 58 2.98 2.34 -4.14
C ALA A 58 3.31 0.91 -3.71
N ALA A 59 4.18 0.73 -2.70
CA ALA A 59 4.50 -0.59 -2.16
C ALA A 59 3.24 -1.29 -1.57
N SER A 60 2.36 -0.56 -0.90
CA SER A 60 1.08 -1.06 -0.38
C SER A 60 0.13 -1.54 -1.49
N ILE A 61 0.02 -0.77 -2.59
CA ILE A 61 -0.73 -1.16 -3.79
C ILE A 61 -0.09 -2.40 -4.42
N GLY A 62 1.24 -2.42 -4.57
CA GLY A 62 1.95 -3.52 -5.18
C GLY A 62 1.84 -4.83 -4.40
N LEU A 63 1.90 -4.76 -3.07
CA LEU A 63 1.63 -5.89 -2.18
C LEU A 63 0.21 -6.41 -2.39
N THR A 64 -0.77 -5.51 -2.50
CA THR A 64 -2.16 -5.88 -2.76
C THR A 64 -2.31 -6.61 -4.09
N PHE A 65 -1.68 -6.13 -5.16
CA PHE A 65 -1.72 -6.78 -6.48
C PHE A 65 -1.08 -8.16 -6.47
N ILE A 66 0.09 -8.31 -5.87
CA ILE A 66 0.76 -9.61 -5.76
C ILE A 66 -0.12 -10.60 -5.00
N VAL A 67 -0.65 -10.20 -3.85
CA VAL A 67 -1.50 -11.07 -3.03
C VAL A 67 -2.80 -11.42 -3.76
N ALA A 68 -3.39 -10.48 -4.50
CA ALA A 68 -4.57 -10.72 -5.33
C ALA A 68 -4.33 -11.77 -6.42
N SER A 69 -3.16 -11.71 -7.05
CA SER A 69 -2.78 -12.64 -8.12
C SER A 69 -2.47 -14.04 -7.58
N LEU A 70 -1.95 -14.14 -6.34
CA LEU A 70 -1.53 -15.40 -5.74
C LEU A 70 -2.62 -16.07 -4.88
N ARG A 71 -3.58 -15.31 -4.31
CA ARG A 71 -4.56 -15.81 -3.33
C ARG A 71 -5.94 -15.19 -3.52
N LYS A 72 -6.98 -15.93 -3.12
CA LYS A 72 -8.36 -15.39 -2.97
C LYS A 72 -8.51 -14.61 -1.65
N GLN A 73 -7.64 -13.63 -1.38
CA GLN A 73 -7.74 -12.82 -0.17
C GLN A 73 -8.73 -11.65 -0.32
N ARG A 74 -9.19 -11.10 0.81
CA ARG A 74 -10.02 -9.89 0.85
C ARG A 74 -9.17 -8.67 0.50
N LEU A 75 -9.10 -8.32 -0.78
CA LEU A 75 -8.29 -7.22 -1.31
C LEU A 75 -8.51 -5.87 -0.63
N PRO A 76 -9.76 -5.45 -0.30
CA PRO A 76 -9.98 -4.17 0.36
C PRO A 76 -9.33 -4.08 1.74
N MET A 77 -9.23 -5.20 2.46
CA MET A 77 -8.65 -5.24 3.80
C MET A 77 -7.14 -5.05 3.77
N LEU A 78 -6.44 -5.76 2.87
CA LEU A 78 -4.98 -5.63 2.75
C LEU A 78 -4.59 -4.22 2.33
N LEU A 79 -5.26 -3.67 1.30
CA LEU A 79 -4.97 -2.32 0.81
C LEU A 79 -5.29 -1.27 1.87
N GLY A 80 -6.48 -1.34 2.48
CA GLY A 80 -6.90 -0.39 3.51
C GLY A 80 -5.96 -0.40 4.72
N TYR A 81 -5.54 -1.59 5.17
CA TYR A 81 -4.63 -1.71 6.31
C TYR A 81 -3.22 -1.17 5.98
N SER A 82 -2.64 -1.59 4.85
CA SER A 82 -1.28 -1.17 4.46
C SER A 82 -1.18 0.31 4.11
N ALA A 83 -2.22 0.88 3.46
CA ALA A 83 -2.30 2.31 3.21
C ALA A 83 -2.42 3.11 4.52
N ALA A 84 -3.33 2.72 5.43
CA ALA A 84 -3.48 3.41 6.71
C ALA A 84 -2.20 3.33 7.54
N LEU A 85 -1.51 2.19 7.53
CA LEU A 85 -0.20 2.05 8.18
C LEU A 85 0.86 2.96 7.56
N SER A 86 0.86 3.13 6.23
CA SER A 86 1.80 4.01 5.53
C SER A 86 1.61 5.47 5.95
N PHE A 87 0.36 5.96 5.97
CA PHE A 87 0.05 7.31 6.47
C PHE A 87 0.44 7.48 7.94
N LEU A 88 -0.01 6.57 8.81
CA LEU A 88 0.30 6.61 10.23
C LEU A 88 1.81 6.73 10.51
N VAL A 89 2.61 5.86 9.88
CA VAL A 89 4.06 5.84 10.08
C VAL A 89 4.68 7.15 9.62
N MET A 90 4.30 7.63 8.44
CA MET A 90 4.92 8.81 7.87
C MET A 90 4.53 10.10 8.56
N ASP A 91 3.26 10.25 8.95
CA ASP A 91 2.80 11.40 9.73
C ASP A 91 3.58 11.50 11.04
N ILE A 92 3.71 10.38 11.77
CA ILE A 92 4.46 10.36 13.03
C ILE A 92 5.93 10.67 12.80
N LEU A 93 6.57 10.02 11.83
CA LEU A 93 8.00 10.19 11.55
C LEU A 93 8.33 11.63 11.15
N TYR A 94 7.58 12.22 10.24
CA TYR A 94 7.87 13.55 9.70
C TYR A 94 7.41 14.68 10.62
N VAL A 95 6.36 14.48 11.43
CA VAL A 95 6.06 15.41 12.54
C VAL A 95 7.18 15.36 13.58
N ALA A 96 7.68 14.17 13.94
CA ALA A 96 8.74 14.03 14.94
C ALA A 96 10.08 14.64 14.47
N ARG A 97 10.38 14.59 13.17
CA ARG A 97 11.53 15.26 12.55
C ARG A 97 11.38 16.77 12.43
N GLY A 98 10.15 17.28 12.51
CA GLY A 98 9.84 18.71 12.38
C GLY A 98 9.67 19.18 10.93
N ASP A 99 9.54 18.26 9.98
CA ASP A 99 9.43 18.57 8.55
C ASP A 99 7.99 18.96 8.15
N ILE A 100 6.98 18.47 8.88
CA ILE A 100 5.56 18.76 8.64
C ILE A 100 4.85 19.26 9.90
N SER A 101 3.72 19.95 9.70
CA SER A 101 2.93 20.55 10.77
C SER A 101 2.37 19.49 11.74
N ARG A 102 2.30 19.83 13.04
CA ARG A 102 1.66 19.00 14.07
C ARG A 102 0.19 18.67 13.79
N VAL A 103 -0.47 19.41 12.90
CA VAL A 103 -1.84 19.12 12.45
C VAL A 103 -1.93 17.70 11.83
N TYR A 104 -0.85 17.18 11.26
CA TYR A 104 -0.82 15.81 10.71
C TYR A 104 -0.94 14.72 11.78
N LEU A 105 -0.74 15.02 13.08
CA LEU A 105 -1.05 14.06 14.14
C LEU A 105 -2.54 13.75 14.25
N LEU A 106 -3.41 14.65 13.76
CA LEU A 106 -4.83 14.37 13.64
C LEU A 106 -5.09 13.29 12.58
N ASP A 107 -4.41 13.36 11.43
CA ASP A 107 -4.52 12.32 10.41
C ASP A 107 -3.96 11.00 10.96
N ALA A 108 -2.77 11.02 11.58
CA ALA A 108 -2.21 9.85 12.26
C ALA A 108 -3.21 9.19 13.23
N ALA A 109 -3.92 9.97 14.05
CA ALA A 109 -4.94 9.45 14.94
C ALA A 109 -6.12 8.80 14.18
N ILE A 110 -6.58 9.40 13.08
CA ILE A 110 -7.63 8.83 12.22
C ILE A 110 -7.14 7.53 11.58
N GLN A 111 -5.90 7.47 11.08
CA GLN A 111 -5.32 6.26 10.51
C GLN A 111 -5.22 5.12 11.54
N ALA A 112 -4.83 5.45 12.78
CA ALA A 112 -4.82 4.48 13.87
C ALA A 112 -6.22 3.91 14.17
N ILE A 113 -7.26 4.74 14.12
CA ILE A 113 -8.65 4.29 14.26
C ILE A 113 -9.02 3.31 13.14
N PHE A 114 -8.67 3.61 11.88
CA PHE A 114 -8.93 2.68 10.77
C PHE A 114 -8.21 1.35 10.94
N ILE A 115 -6.92 1.36 11.32
CA ILE A 115 -6.15 0.15 11.60
C ILE A 115 -6.82 -0.68 12.70
N ALA A 116 -7.22 -0.04 13.81
CA ALA A 116 -7.90 -0.70 14.91
C ALA A 116 -9.24 -1.31 14.47
N ALA A 117 -10.05 -0.56 13.72
CA ALA A 117 -11.33 -1.02 13.20
C ALA A 117 -11.16 -2.22 12.25
N ILE A 118 -10.25 -2.14 11.28
CA ILE A 118 -9.97 -3.24 10.34
C ILE A 118 -9.49 -4.49 11.10
N THR A 119 -8.63 -4.32 12.11
CA THR A 119 -8.15 -5.43 12.94
C THR A 119 -9.29 -6.09 13.70
N PHE A 120 -10.09 -5.29 14.40
CA PHE A 120 -11.17 -5.76 15.26
C PHE A 120 -12.30 -6.42 14.47
N PHE A 121 -12.80 -5.76 13.43
CA PHE A 121 -13.88 -6.29 12.60
C PHE A 121 -13.40 -7.37 11.63
N GLY A 122 -12.12 -7.35 11.24
CA GLY A 122 -11.52 -8.38 10.39
C GLY A 122 -11.27 -9.70 11.09
N ALA A 123 -10.92 -9.65 12.39
CA ALA A 123 -10.75 -10.84 13.22
C ALA A 123 -12.08 -11.54 13.55
N ARG A 124 -13.21 -10.83 13.47
CA ARG A 124 -14.55 -11.43 13.59
C ARG A 124 -14.83 -12.26 12.35
N LYS A 125 -14.73 -13.60 12.48
CA LYS A 125 -15.32 -14.51 11.49
C LYS A 125 -16.82 -14.22 11.42
N PRO A 126 -17.43 -14.16 10.23
CA PRO A 126 -18.88 -14.11 10.16
C PRO A 126 -19.40 -15.39 10.84
N GLU A 127 -20.23 -15.24 11.86
CA GLU A 127 -20.99 -16.36 12.41
C GLU A 127 -21.65 -17.08 11.23
N GLN A 128 -21.29 -18.36 11.06
CA GLN A 128 -22.00 -19.25 10.16
C GLN A 128 -23.42 -19.36 10.70
N ASN A 129 -24.34 -18.58 10.14
CA ASN A 129 -25.76 -18.79 10.39
C ASN A 129 -26.09 -20.18 9.84
N LYS A 130 -26.43 -21.09 10.76
CA LYS A 130 -26.78 -22.48 10.52
C LYS A 130 -28.07 -22.60 9.71
#